data_AF-A9VEP6-F1
#
_entry.id   AF-A9VEP6-F1
#
_cell.length_a   1.000
_cell.length_b   1.000
_cell.length_c   1.000
_cell.angle_alpha   90.00
_cell.angle_beta   90.00
_cell.angle_gamma   90.00
#
_symmetry.space_group_name_H-M   'P 1'
#
loop_
_entity.id
_entity.type
_entity.pdbx_description
1 polymer ?
#
loop_
_entity_poly.entity_id
_entity_poly.type
_entity_poly.pdbx_seq_one_letter_code
_entity_poly.pdbx_strand_id
1 'polypeptide(L)'
;MPARMTSQQISRAALSNMRSDMVRYLSKVIFENPRCLEDSDSELSAADAEKIAADLLDYMNSNLETLAAQVYDEVFAIMLRDMWLVTLQAVQEILAPSPQRHLKLDPLTSRQFFVIQCILRAARSFFYQDGDGLSSEVLDNDTFVETMELLAYAEQGNTETLYSDARPSLSLSLSLSLSLSLSPCF
;
A
#
# COMPACT_ATOMS: atom_id res chain seq x y z
N MET A 1 34.96 -6.22 13.10
CA MET A 1 34.01 -5.11 13.38
C MET A 1 32.74 -5.39 12.61
N PRO A 2 31.56 -5.52 13.26
CA PRO A 2 30.32 -5.68 12.52
C PRO A 2 29.97 -4.35 11.82
N ALA A 3 29.63 -4.43 10.54
CA ALA A 3 29.23 -3.26 9.75
C ALA A 3 28.00 -2.62 10.40
N ARG A 4 28.09 -1.32 10.73
CA ARG A 4 26.93 -0.55 11.18
C ARG A 4 25.97 -0.45 10.00
N MET A 5 24.81 -1.10 10.11
CA MET A 5 23.73 -0.88 9.17
C MET A 5 23.33 0.59 9.21
N THR A 6 23.20 1.21 8.04
CA THR A 6 22.73 2.59 7.94
C THR A 6 21.22 2.63 8.20
N SER A 7 20.69 3.76 8.68
CA SER A 7 19.25 3.91 8.94
C SER A 7 18.38 3.56 7.71
N GLN A 8 18.90 3.80 6.50
CA GLN A 8 18.27 3.37 5.24
C GLN A 8 18.21 1.85 5.05
N GLN A 9 19.19 1.09 5.53
CA GLN A 9 19.19 -0.37 5.44
C GLN A 9 18.21 -1.00 6.43
N ILE A 10 18.08 -0.41 7.63
CA ILE A 10 17.11 -0.85 8.65
C ILE A 10 15.68 -0.55 8.18
N SER A 11 15.42 0.66 7.66
CA SER A 11 14.13 1.03 7.06
C SER A 11 13.76 0.05 5.93
N ARG A 12 14.66 -0.22 4.98
CA ARG A 12 14.37 -1.14 3.85
C ARG A 12 14.00 -2.57 4.28
N ALA A 13 14.69 -3.14 5.26
CA ALA A 13 14.40 -4.49 5.73
C ALA A 13 13.06 -4.55 6.49
N ALA A 14 12.78 -3.55 7.34
CA ALA A 14 11.51 -3.43 8.05
C ALA A 14 10.33 -3.30 7.07
N LEU A 15 10.49 -2.46 6.04
CA LEU A 15 9.46 -2.22 5.03
C LEU A 15 9.19 -3.44 4.13
N SER A 16 10.23 -4.21 3.79
CA SER A 16 10.05 -5.43 2.98
C SER A 16 9.20 -6.47 3.70
N ASN A 17 9.42 -6.67 5.00
CA ASN A 17 8.59 -7.60 5.80
C ASN A 17 7.18 -7.05 5.97
N MET A 18 7.07 -5.75 6.27
CA MET A 18 5.79 -5.09 6.45
C MET A 18 4.90 -5.20 5.19
N ARG A 19 5.48 -5.07 3.99
CA ARG A 19 4.71 -5.26 2.74
C ARG A 19 4.13 -6.66 2.63
N SER A 20 4.92 -7.70 2.89
CA SER A 20 4.43 -9.07 2.83
C SER A 20 3.34 -9.33 3.86
N ASP A 21 3.47 -8.77 5.05
CA ASP A 21 2.46 -8.88 6.11
C ASP A 21 1.18 -8.10 5.75
N MET A 22 1.30 -6.89 5.17
CA MET A 22 0.16 -6.11 4.70
C MET A 22 -0.59 -6.80 3.57
N VAL A 23 0.11 -7.38 2.59
CA VAL A 23 -0.52 -8.16 1.52
C VAL A 23 -1.26 -9.36 2.12
N ARG A 24 -0.61 -10.13 3.01
CA ARG A 24 -1.25 -11.28 3.67
C ARG A 24 -2.49 -10.86 4.45
N TYR A 25 -2.40 -9.78 5.21
CA TYR A 25 -3.50 -9.27 6.02
C TYR A 25 -4.66 -8.79 5.14
N LEU A 26 -4.39 -7.95 4.14
CA LEU A 26 -5.40 -7.44 3.23
C LEU A 26 -6.04 -8.59 2.42
N SER A 27 -5.27 -9.56 1.94
CA SER A 27 -5.81 -10.74 1.28
C SER A 27 -6.76 -11.52 2.20
N LYS A 28 -6.37 -11.72 3.47
CA LYS A 28 -7.25 -12.35 4.45
C LYS A 28 -8.54 -11.55 4.67
N VAL A 29 -8.43 -10.23 4.80
CA VAL A 29 -9.59 -9.35 4.99
C VAL A 29 -10.52 -9.37 3.78
N ILE A 30 -9.98 -9.34 2.56
CA ILE A 30 -10.78 -9.22 1.34
C ILE A 30 -11.39 -10.56 0.94
N PHE A 31 -10.62 -11.65 1.03
CA PHE A 31 -11.00 -12.97 0.52
C PHE A 31 -11.48 -13.96 1.59
N GLU A 32 -11.30 -13.69 2.88
CA GLU A 32 -11.70 -14.62 3.95
C GLU A 32 -12.69 -14.01 4.95
N ASN A 33 -12.87 -12.68 4.98
CA ASN A 33 -13.82 -12.04 5.90
C ASN A 33 -15.26 -12.28 5.41
N PRO A 34 -16.14 -12.90 6.22
CA PRO A 34 -17.53 -13.16 5.83
C PRO A 34 -18.26 -11.91 5.34
N ARG A 35 -18.00 -10.74 5.93
CA ARG A 35 -18.62 -9.46 5.52
C ARG A 35 -18.27 -9.05 4.09
N CYS A 36 -17.12 -9.48 3.58
CA CYS A 36 -16.65 -9.24 2.23
C CYS A 36 -17.15 -10.29 1.23
N LEU A 37 -17.54 -11.48 1.73
CA LEU A 37 -17.93 -12.65 0.94
C LEU A 37 -19.44 -12.87 0.87
N GLU A 38 -20.22 -12.18 1.71
CA GLU A 38 -21.67 -12.30 1.70
C GLU A 38 -22.26 -11.79 0.37
N ASP A 39 -22.77 -12.73 -0.44
CA ASP A 39 -23.61 -12.51 -1.63
C ASP A 39 -25.04 -12.06 -1.26
N SER A 40 -25.23 -11.48 -0.07
CA SER A 40 -26.52 -10.88 0.24
C SER A 40 -26.70 -9.66 -0.66
N ASP A 41 -27.86 -9.54 -1.32
CA ASP A 41 -28.29 -8.32 -2.06
C ASP A 41 -28.31 -7.05 -1.18
N SER A 42 -27.94 -7.17 0.09
CA SER A 42 -27.75 -6.08 1.03
C SER A 42 -26.41 -5.42 0.73
N GLU A 43 -26.45 -4.19 0.20
CA GLU A 43 -25.29 -3.32 0.07
C GLU A 43 -24.50 -3.30 1.39
N LEU A 44 -23.18 -3.49 1.30
CA LEU A 44 -22.31 -3.36 2.46
C LEU A 44 -22.46 -1.94 3.01
N SER A 45 -22.93 -1.81 4.25
CA SER A 45 -23.09 -0.49 4.84
C SER A 45 -21.73 0.20 4.99
N ALA A 46 -21.70 1.52 4.87
CA ALA A 46 -20.47 2.29 5.12
C ALA A 46 -19.88 2.00 6.52
N ALA A 47 -20.73 1.76 7.52
CA ALA A 47 -20.31 1.40 8.87
C ALA A 47 -19.62 0.03 8.94
N ASP A 48 -20.07 -0.95 8.16
CA ASP A 48 -19.43 -2.26 8.09
C ASP A 48 -18.08 -2.19 7.37
N ALA A 49 -18.00 -1.38 6.30
CA ALA A 49 -16.76 -1.13 5.58
C ALA A 49 -15.73 -0.39 6.46
N GLU A 50 -16.17 0.62 7.22
CA GLU A 50 -15.34 1.32 8.21
C GLU A 50 -14.84 0.37 9.30
N LYS A 51 -15.68 -0.55 9.77
CA LYS A 51 -15.27 -1.55 10.76
C LYS A 51 -14.22 -2.50 10.21
N ILE A 52 -14.31 -2.89 8.95
CA ILE A 52 -13.28 -3.70 8.28
C ILE A 52 -11.97 -2.90 8.16
N ALA A 53 -12.06 -1.62 7.81
CA ALA A 53 -10.90 -0.74 7.75
C ALA A 53 -10.27 -0.51 9.14
N ALA A 54 -11.08 -0.40 10.20
CA ALA A 54 -10.61 -0.20 11.57
C ALA A 54 -9.67 -1.30 12.03
N ASP A 55 -9.98 -2.58 11.75
CA ASP A 55 -9.11 -3.70 12.13
C ASP A 55 -7.71 -3.58 11.46
N LEU A 56 -7.64 -3.08 10.22
CA LEU A 56 -6.37 -2.80 9.53
C LEU A 56 -5.64 -1.61 10.16
N LEU A 57 -6.37 -0.53 10.44
CA LEU A 57 -5.82 0.67 11.08
C LEU A 57 -5.24 0.33 12.46
N ASP A 58 -5.92 -0.51 13.24
CA ASP A 58 -5.45 -0.98 14.54
C ASP A 58 -4.13 -1.78 14.42
N TYR A 59 -4.03 -2.65 13.41
CA TYR A 59 -2.78 -3.35 13.10
C TYR A 59 -1.65 -2.36 12.76
N MET A 60 -1.93 -1.35 11.93
CA MET A 60 -0.94 -0.32 11.60
C MET A 60 -0.56 0.52 12.82
N ASN A 61 -1.55 0.90 13.63
CA ASN A 61 -1.36 1.73 14.82
C ASN A 61 -0.52 1.00 15.88
N SER A 62 -0.78 -0.28 16.16
CA SER A 62 0.03 -1.08 17.10
C SER A 62 1.51 -1.15 16.68
N ASN A 63 1.77 -1.27 15.38
CA ASN A 63 3.13 -1.27 14.86
C ASN A 63 3.75 0.14 14.95
N LEU A 64 2.99 1.19 14.67
CA LEU A 64 3.45 2.58 14.73
C LEU A 64 3.72 3.08 16.15
N GLU A 65 2.88 2.75 17.13
CA GLU A 65 3.09 3.13 18.53
C GLU A 65 4.43 2.61 19.08
N THR A 66 4.75 1.36 18.75
CA THR A 66 6.03 0.74 19.14
C THR A 66 7.23 1.47 18.53
N LEU A 67 7.08 1.96 17.31
CA LEU A 67 8.15 2.64 16.56
C LEU A 67 8.27 4.10 17.00
N ALA A 68 7.17 4.83 17.11
CA ALA A 68 7.11 6.24 17.54
C ALA A 68 7.79 6.46 18.90
N ALA A 69 7.67 5.51 19.82
CA ALA A 69 8.30 5.59 21.13
C ALA A 69 9.84 5.47 21.12
N GLN A 70 10.44 5.07 19.99
CA GLN A 70 11.86 4.67 19.91
C GLN A 70 12.64 5.41 18.81
N VAL A 71 12.00 6.28 18.01
CA VAL A 71 12.65 7.01 16.91
C VAL A 71 12.47 8.52 17.01
N TYR A 72 13.42 9.26 16.42
CA TYR A 72 13.34 10.71 16.24
C TYR A 72 12.24 11.09 15.23
N ASP A 73 11.62 12.25 15.41
CA ASP A 73 10.51 12.74 14.57
C ASP A 73 10.80 12.70 13.07
N GLU A 74 12.02 13.07 12.66
CA GLU A 74 12.44 13.02 11.25
C GLU A 74 12.44 11.60 10.69
N VAL A 75 12.85 10.62 11.50
CA VAL A 75 12.85 9.20 11.13
C VAL A 75 11.42 8.68 11.12
N PHE A 76 10.60 9.10 12.07
CA PHE A 76 9.18 8.75 12.12
C PHE A 76 8.41 9.24 10.88
N ALA A 77 8.66 10.48 10.42
CA ALA A 77 8.05 11.03 9.21
C ALA A 77 8.43 10.24 7.94
N ILE A 78 9.70 9.82 7.83
CA ILE A 78 10.17 8.94 6.74
C ILE A 78 9.44 7.59 6.82
N MET A 79 9.34 7.02 8.01
CA MET A 79 8.64 5.75 8.21
C MET A 79 7.16 5.84 7.86
N LEU A 80 6.45 6.90 8.25
CA LEU A 80 5.06 7.11 7.87
C LEU A 80 4.89 7.16 6.34
N ARG A 81 5.77 7.89 5.64
CA ARG A 81 5.77 7.96 4.17
C ARG A 81 6.00 6.58 3.55
N ASP A 82 6.98 5.85 4.05
CA ASP A 82 7.31 4.52 3.54
C ASP A 82 6.18 3.51 3.83
N MET A 83 5.52 3.60 5.00
CA MET A 83 4.36 2.80 5.36
C MET A 83 3.16 3.08 4.45
N TRP A 84 2.93 4.35 4.12
CA TRP A 84 1.90 4.73 3.15
C TRP A 84 2.18 4.08 1.79
N LEU A 85 3.42 4.19 1.29
CA LEU A 85 3.82 3.58 0.03
C LEU A 85 3.63 2.05 0.05
N VAL A 86 4.01 1.40 1.15
CA VAL A 86 3.83 -0.05 1.32
C VAL A 86 2.36 -0.44 1.31
N THR A 87 1.49 0.37 1.92
CA THR A 87 0.02 0.17 1.91
C THR A 87 -0.50 0.18 0.48
N LEU A 88 -0.12 1.19 -0.31
CA LEU A 88 -0.51 1.30 -1.72
C LEU A 88 -0.03 0.12 -2.55
N GLN A 89 1.24 -0.27 -2.41
CA GLN A 89 1.80 -1.41 -3.11
C GLN A 89 1.08 -2.73 -2.76
N ALA A 90 0.68 -2.90 -1.49
CA ALA A 90 -0.06 -4.08 -1.07
C ALA A 90 -1.46 -4.13 -1.71
N VAL A 91 -2.14 -2.99 -1.84
CA VAL A 91 -3.42 -2.89 -2.54
C VAL A 91 -3.25 -3.15 -4.03
N GLN A 92 -2.25 -2.54 -4.69
CA GLN A 92 -1.96 -2.78 -6.11
C GLN A 92 -1.73 -4.28 -6.39
N GLU A 93 -1.08 -4.98 -5.48
CA GLU A 93 -0.83 -6.42 -5.64
C GLU A 93 -2.10 -7.27 -5.53
N ILE A 94 -3.10 -6.81 -4.77
CA ILE A 94 -4.40 -7.49 -4.70
C ILE A 94 -5.22 -7.22 -5.96
N LEU A 95 -5.14 -6.00 -6.50
CA LEU A 95 -5.83 -5.60 -7.72
C LEU A 95 -5.22 -6.25 -8.98
N ALA A 96 -3.89 -6.39 -9.00
CA ALA A 96 -3.13 -7.00 -10.09
C ALA A 96 -2.08 -7.97 -9.53
N PRO A 97 -2.49 -9.20 -9.14
CA PRO A 97 -1.58 -10.18 -8.57
C PRO A 97 -0.50 -10.56 -9.58
N SER A 98 0.76 -10.40 -9.17
CA SER A 98 1.90 -10.79 -9.99
C SER A 98 1.91 -12.30 -10.23
N PRO A 99 2.13 -12.77 -11.48
CA PRO A 99 2.18 -14.21 -11.79
C PRO A 99 3.33 -14.94 -11.09
N GLN A 100 4.31 -14.21 -10.56
CA GLN A 100 5.47 -14.77 -9.84
C GLN A 100 5.16 -15.16 -8.39
N ARG A 101 4.05 -14.68 -7.82
CA ARG A 101 3.61 -15.10 -6.48
C ARG A 101 2.56 -16.19 -6.63
N HIS A 102 2.72 -17.29 -5.90
CA HIS A 102 1.79 -18.43 -5.87
C HIS A 102 0.40 -18.11 -5.29
N LEU A 103 0.08 -16.83 -5.07
CA LEU A 103 -1.24 -16.37 -4.65
C LEU A 103 -2.14 -16.34 -5.89
N LYS A 104 -2.80 -17.45 -6.15
CA LYS A 104 -3.92 -17.49 -7.08
C LYS A 104 -5.11 -16.83 -6.38
N LEU A 105 -5.28 -15.53 -6.59
CA LEU A 105 -6.44 -14.78 -6.09
C LEU A 105 -7.58 -14.94 -7.09
N ASP A 106 -8.79 -15.16 -6.57
CA ASP A 106 -10.00 -15.14 -7.38
C ASP A 106 -10.29 -13.71 -7.84
N PRO A 107 -11.01 -13.53 -8.96
CA PRO A 107 -11.47 -12.21 -9.39
C PRO A 107 -12.25 -11.52 -8.27
N LEU A 108 -11.98 -10.23 -8.08
CA LEU A 108 -12.66 -9.42 -7.06
C LEU A 108 -14.12 -9.18 -7.44
N THR A 109 -15.02 -9.28 -6.45
CA THR A 109 -16.42 -8.88 -6.58
C THR A 109 -16.59 -7.36 -6.43
N SER A 110 -17.71 -6.79 -6.90
CA SER A 110 -18.03 -5.37 -6.67
C SER A 110 -18.01 -4.99 -5.20
N ARG A 111 -18.46 -5.89 -4.32
CA ARG A 111 -18.41 -5.72 -2.86
C ARG A 111 -16.98 -5.61 -2.35
N GLN A 112 -16.08 -6.47 -2.83
CA GLN A 112 -14.67 -6.43 -2.46
C GLN A 112 -13.97 -5.17 -2.99
N PHE A 113 -14.29 -4.70 -4.19
CA PHE A 113 -13.81 -3.41 -4.70
C PHE A 113 -14.24 -2.25 -3.80
N PHE A 114 -15.50 -2.22 -3.37
CA PHE A 114 -16.02 -1.21 -2.45
C PHE A 114 -15.29 -1.24 -1.09
N VAL A 115 -15.01 -2.43 -0.56
CA VAL A 115 -14.20 -2.59 0.67
C VAL A 115 -12.79 -2.01 0.47
N ILE A 116 -12.13 -2.30 -0.64
CA ILE A 116 -10.80 -1.77 -0.96
C ILE A 116 -10.82 -0.23 -1.01
N GLN A 117 -11.84 0.37 -1.64
CA GLN A 117 -12.01 1.83 -1.67
C GLN A 117 -12.15 2.41 -0.25
N CYS A 118 -12.94 1.76 0.61
CA CYS A 118 -13.12 2.19 1.99
C CYS A 118 -11.82 2.08 2.80
N ILE A 119 -11.08 0.98 2.63
CA ILE A 119 -9.76 0.78 3.23
C ILE A 119 -8.79 1.89 2.80
N LEU A 120 -8.69 2.20 1.50
CA LEU A 120 -7.81 3.26 0.99
C LEU A 120 -8.17 4.64 1.55
N ARG A 121 -9.47 4.97 1.62
CA ARG A 121 -9.93 6.23 2.21
C ARG A 121 -9.60 6.33 3.70
N ALA A 122 -9.84 5.25 4.45
CA ALA A 122 -9.55 5.19 5.88
C ALA A 122 -8.04 5.29 6.14
N ALA A 123 -7.22 4.55 5.38
CA ALA A 123 -5.76 4.62 5.45
C ALA A 123 -5.24 6.02 5.12
N ARG A 124 -5.73 6.66 4.05
CA ARG A 124 -5.34 8.04 3.71
C ARG A 124 -5.66 9.01 4.85
N SER A 125 -6.83 8.87 5.47
CA SER A 125 -7.23 9.70 6.62
C SER A 125 -6.36 9.44 7.85
N PHE A 126 -6.04 8.17 8.11
CA PHE A 126 -5.13 7.74 9.17
C PHE A 126 -3.73 8.32 9.02
N PHE A 127 -3.15 8.33 7.81
CA PHE A 127 -1.83 8.90 7.59
C PHE A 127 -1.84 10.44 7.53
N TYR A 128 -2.98 11.08 7.25
CA TYR A 128 -3.13 12.54 7.26
C TYR A 128 -3.25 13.11 8.70
N GLN A 129 -3.97 12.42 9.59
CA GLN A 129 -4.27 12.84 10.97
C GLN A 129 -4.68 14.32 11.09
N ASP A 130 -5.69 14.75 10.32
CA ASP A 130 -6.19 16.13 10.32
C ASP A 130 -5.11 17.23 10.11
N GLY A 131 -3.97 16.87 9.50
CA GLY A 131 -2.84 17.76 9.22
C GLY A 131 -1.63 17.56 10.13
N ASP A 132 -1.74 16.75 11.19
CA ASP A 132 -0.62 16.42 12.08
C ASP A 132 0.27 15.29 11.54
N GLY A 133 -0.20 14.57 10.51
CA GLY A 133 0.52 13.47 9.85
C GLY A 133 1.25 13.90 8.57
N LEU A 134 1.14 13.06 7.54
CA LEU A 134 1.67 13.34 6.21
C LEU A 134 0.84 14.42 5.50
N SER A 135 1.50 15.29 4.73
CA SER A 135 0.79 16.28 3.91
C SER A 135 0.00 15.63 2.77
N SER A 136 -1.06 16.29 2.31
CA SER A 136 -1.85 15.82 1.15
C SER A 136 -0.98 15.62 -0.09
N GLU A 137 0.02 16.47 -0.33
CA GLU A 137 0.96 16.31 -1.45
C GLU A 137 1.76 15.00 -1.37
N VAL A 138 2.14 14.55 -0.17
CA VAL A 138 2.83 13.27 0.03
C VAL A 138 1.87 12.10 -0.12
N LEU A 139 0.61 12.27 0.32
CA LEU A 139 -0.42 11.22 0.24
C LEU A 139 -0.90 11.00 -1.19
N ASP A 140 -1.13 12.09 -1.92
CA ASP A 140 -1.62 12.11 -3.31
C ASP A 140 -0.47 11.99 -4.32
N ASN A 141 0.51 11.14 -4.01
CA ASN A 141 1.66 10.88 -4.88
C ASN A 141 1.29 10.01 -6.10
N ASP A 142 2.23 9.90 -7.05
CA ASP A 142 2.04 9.13 -8.28
C ASP A 142 1.57 7.69 -8.03
N THR A 143 2.09 7.02 -6.99
CA THR A 143 1.67 5.64 -6.65
C THR A 143 0.21 5.58 -6.19
N PHE A 144 -0.28 6.61 -5.49
CA PHE A 144 -1.70 6.68 -5.12
C PHE A 144 -2.57 6.85 -6.37
N VAL A 145 -2.17 7.74 -7.27
CA VAL A 145 -2.87 7.96 -8.55
C VAL A 145 -2.93 6.65 -9.36
N GLU A 146 -1.79 6.00 -9.56
CA GLU A 146 -1.69 4.70 -10.23
C GLU A 146 -2.58 3.63 -9.57
N THR A 147 -2.66 3.63 -8.23
CA THR A 147 -3.51 2.69 -7.48
C THR A 147 -4.99 2.93 -7.77
N MET A 148 -5.43 4.19 -7.80
CA MET A 148 -6.81 4.55 -8.09
C MET A 148 -7.19 4.25 -9.54
N GLU A 149 -6.28 4.47 -10.48
CA GLU A 149 -6.47 4.09 -11.88
C GLU A 149 -6.58 2.58 -12.05
N LEU A 150 -5.70 1.81 -11.40
CA LEU A 150 -5.73 0.36 -11.42
C LEU A 150 -7.03 -0.19 -10.84
N LEU A 151 -7.51 0.41 -9.75
CA LEU A 151 -8.78 0.05 -9.11
C LEU A 151 -9.96 0.24 -10.07
N ALA A 152 -10.05 1.41 -10.71
CA ALA A 152 -11.11 1.72 -11.67
C ALA A 152 -11.06 0.79 -12.90
N TYR A 153 -9.85 0.44 -13.35
CA TYR A 153 -9.67 -0.47 -14.47
C TYR A 153 -10.06 -1.92 -14.12
N ALA A 154 -9.65 -2.40 -12.93
CA ALA A 154 -9.97 -3.74 -12.45
C ALA A 154 -11.49 -3.92 -12.24
N GLU A 155 -12.18 -2.89 -11.73
CA GLU A 155 -13.63 -2.90 -11.52
C GLU A 155 -14.42 -3.03 -12.83
N GLN A 156 -13.90 -2.51 -13.95
CA GLN A 156 -14.53 -2.61 -15.27
C GLN A 156 -14.46 -4.01 -15.91
N GLY A 157 -13.86 -4.99 -15.24
CA GLY A 157 -13.78 -6.37 -15.73
C GLY A 157 -12.69 -6.61 -16.80
N ASN A 158 -11.80 -5.63 -17.04
CA ASN A 158 -10.71 -5.74 -18.01
C ASN A 158 -9.45 -6.42 -17.43
N THR A 159 -9.59 -7.29 -16.42
CA THR A 159 -8.45 -7.93 -15.76
C THR A 159 -7.68 -8.86 -16.71
N GLU A 160 -8.31 -9.45 -17.73
CA GLU A 160 -7.64 -10.31 -18.72
C GLU A 160 -6.55 -9.59 -19.53
N THR A 161 -6.69 -8.29 -19.79
CA THR A 161 -5.70 -7.47 -20.51
C THR A 161 -4.52 -7.01 -19.65
N LEU A 162 -4.63 -7.06 -18.31
CA LEU A 162 -3.49 -6.80 -17.41
C LEU A 162 -2.53 -7.98 -17.33
N TYR A 163 -3.02 -9.21 -17.55
CA TYR A 163 -2.18 -10.42 -17.52
C TYR A 163 -1.33 -10.61 -18.77
N SER A 164 -1.76 -10.09 -19.93
CA SER A 164 -1.00 -10.21 -21.19
C SER A 164 -0.02 -9.08 -21.44
N ASP A 165 -0.21 -7.91 -20.84
CA ASP A 165 0.54 -6.68 -21.17
C ASP A 165 1.42 -6.17 -20.02
N ALA A 166 1.77 -7.04 -19.06
CA ALA A 166 2.72 -6.75 -17.99
C ALA A 166 4.18 -6.65 -18.51
N ARG A 167 4.42 -5.69 -19.41
CA ARG A 167 5.49 -4.67 -19.50
C ARG A 167 5.82 -4.45 -20.97
N PRO A 168 5.49 -3.28 -21.55
CA PRO A 168 6.46 -2.18 -21.47
C PRO A 168 5.81 -0.78 -21.45
N SER A 169 5.64 -0.17 -20.27
CA SER A 169 5.41 1.30 -20.22
C SER A 169 5.60 1.96 -18.83
N LEU A 170 5.61 1.24 -17.72
CA LEU A 170 5.88 1.83 -16.40
C LEU A 170 7.38 1.80 -15.97
N SER A 171 8.31 1.84 -16.93
CA SER A 171 9.76 1.92 -16.66
C SER A 171 10.42 3.23 -17.11
N LEU A 172 9.67 4.31 -17.32
CA LEU A 172 10.24 5.62 -17.67
C LEU A 172 9.92 6.68 -16.63
N SER A 173 10.50 6.53 -15.43
CA SER A 173 10.87 7.68 -14.58
C SER A 173 12.03 7.41 -13.62
N LEU A 174 12.58 6.19 -13.53
CA LEU A 174 13.69 5.88 -12.60
C LEU A 174 15.11 5.96 -13.21
N SER A 175 15.28 6.58 -14.37
CA SER A 175 16.61 6.82 -14.93
C SER A 175 16.71 8.18 -15.59
N LEU A 176 16.96 9.23 -14.80
CA LEU A 176 17.91 10.32 -15.11
C LEU A 176 17.88 11.38 -13.99
N SER A 177 18.55 11.07 -12.89
CA SER A 177 19.16 12.08 -11.99
C SER A 177 20.46 11.55 -11.39
N LEU A 178 21.22 10.77 -12.18
CA LEU A 178 22.61 10.40 -11.91
C LEU A 178 23.50 11.06 -12.96
N SER A 179 23.64 12.38 -12.83
CA SER A 179 24.72 13.13 -13.44
C SER A 179 25.11 14.30 -12.53
N LEU A 180 25.49 13.98 -11.30
CA LEU A 180 26.37 14.83 -10.51
C LEU A 180 27.73 14.14 -10.41
N SER A 181 28.59 14.55 -11.35
CA SER A 181 30.01 14.83 -11.18
C SER A 181 30.74 14.05 -10.08
N LEU A 182 31.56 13.08 -10.50
CA LEU A 182 32.70 12.61 -9.74
C LEU A 182 34.00 13.04 -10.43
N SER A 183 34.54 14.15 -9.91
CA SER A 183 35.96 14.39 -9.57
C SER A 183 36.97 14.68 -10.71
N PRO A 184 38.20 15.16 -10.42
CA PRO A 184 38.79 15.62 -9.15
C PRO A 184 39.48 17.00 -9.21
N CYS A 185 39.83 17.49 -8.02
CA CYS A 185 40.89 18.48 -7.78
C CYS A 185 42.19 18.16 -8.53
N PHE A 186 42.77 19.20 -9.12
CA PHE A 186 44.21 19.51 -9.06
C PHE A 186 44.36 21.01 -8.88
#